data_AF-A0A3M7FS95-F1
#
_entry.id   AF-A0A3M7FS95-F1
#
_cell.length_a   1.000
_cell.length_b   1.000
_cell.length_c   1.000
_cell.angle_alpha   90.00
_cell.angle_beta   90.00
_cell.angle_gamma   90.00
#
_symmetry.space_group_name_H-M   'P 1'
#
loop_
_entity.id
_entity.type
_entity.pdbx_description
1 polymer ?
#
loop_
_entity_poly.entity_id
_entity_poly.type
_entity_poly.pdbx_seq_one_letter_code
_entity_poly.pdbx_strand_id
1 'polypeptide(L)'
;MQLRSPIAVLSALSAALTTGRSAPFEDTKQLLAASESAATILNASISQTPNLNTSEMLQAIGYQIGASTANLNASNAEQGREPASDPAMDDVYFDYASTLVTLSEVVIRRGDSPRDEPNWPVYFTLNSLATAVHIYGLRLGSLDLISRRSMIRTITAGSAITRAQSAWSANITFPGW
;
A
#
# COMPACT_ATOMS: atom_id res chain seq x y z
N MET A 1 -25.21 4.71 -14.12
CA MET A 1 -24.19 4.35 -13.12
C MET A 1 -22.84 4.41 -13.83
N GLN A 2 -22.11 5.52 -13.71
CA GLN A 2 -20.85 5.71 -14.46
C GLN A 2 -19.75 4.86 -13.82
N LEU A 3 -19.34 3.80 -14.51
CA LEU A 3 -18.11 3.07 -14.22
C LEU A 3 -16.96 4.05 -14.36
N ARG A 4 -16.34 4.45 -13.25
CA ARG A 4 -15.08 5.20 -13.30
C ARG A 4 -14.05 4.30 -13.98
N SER A 5 -13.67 4.68 -15.21
CA SER A 5 -12.71 3.96 -16.03
C SER A 5 -11.40 3.72 -15.24
N PRO A 6 -10.74 2.57 -15.37
CA PRO A 6 -9.40 2.32 -14.80
C PRO A 6 -8.37 3.38 -15.21
N ILE A 7 -8.60 4.07 -16.32
CA ILE A 7 -7.81 5.22 -16.77
C ILE A 7 -7.92 6.41 -15.81
N ALA A 8 -9.08 6.62 -15.17
CA ALA A 8 -9.28 7.66 -14.17
C ALA A 8 -8.50 7.39 -12.87
N VAL A 9 -8.28 6.12 -12.54
CA VAL A 9 -7.44 5.70 -11.40
C VAL A 9 -5.96 5.91 -11.73
N LEU A 10 -5.51 5.50 -12.92
CA LEU A 10 -4.15 5.75 -13.40
C LEU A 10 -3.83 7.25 -13.54
N SER A 11 -4.79 8.08 -13.92
CA SER A 11 -4.61 9.54 -14.01
C SER A 11 -4.66 10.24 -12.65
N ALA A 12 -5.44 9.74 -11.68
CA ALA A 12 -5.31 10.17 -10.28
C ALA A 12 -3.96 9.74 -9.68
N LEU A 13 -3.46 8.55 -10.03
CA LEU A 13 -2.14 8.05 -9.65
C LEU A 13 -1.01 8.89 -10.25
N SER A 14 -1.16 9.31 -11.51
CA SER A 14 -0.20 10.14 -12.24
C SER A 14 -0.18 11.58 -11.74
N ALA A 15 -1.33 12.14 -11.33
CA ALA A 15 -1.41 13.46 -10.73
C ALA A 15 -0.69 13.53 -9.37
N ALA A 16 -0.68 12.42 -8.61
CA ALA A 16 0.10 12.29 -7.38
C ALA A 16 1.63 12.29 -7.62
N LEU A 17 2.11 11.93 -8.82
CA LEU A 17 3.53 12.02 -9.17
C LEU A 17 4.00 13.44 -9.51
N THR A 18 3.09 14.41 -9.64
CA THR A 18 3.42 15.81 -10.03
C THR A 18 3.32 16.84 -8.91
N THR A 19 3.04 16.44 -7.67
CA THR A 19 3.00 17.39 -6.55
C THR A 19 4.41 17.64 -6.01
N GLY A 20 4.87 18.90 -6.11
CA GLY A 20 6.01 19.37 -5.34
C GLY A 20 5.84 19.02 -3.85
N ARG A 21 6.97 18.71 -3.18
CA ARG A 21 7.15 18.45 -1.75
C ARG A 21 5.84 18.45 -0.93
N SER A 22 5.12 17.34 -0.94
CA SER A 22 3.88 17.17 -0.15
C SER A 22 4.22 16.84 1.30
N ALA A 23 3.42 17.36 2.23
CA ALA A 23 3.58 17.08 3.65
C ALA A 23 3.21 15.59 3.95
N PRO A 24 3.87 14.95 4.94
CA PRO A 24 3.58 13.57 5.37
C PRO A 24 2.09 13.21 5.44
N PHE A 25 1.30 14.16 5.93
CA PHE A 25 -0.14 14.05 6.10
C PHE A 25 -0.90 13.87 4.78
N GLU A 26 -0.60 14.70 3.77
CA GLU A 26 -1.29 14.61 2.48
C GLU A 26 -0.87 13.36 1.70
N ASP A 27 0.40 12.96 1.80
CA ASP A 27 0.86 11.69 1.22
C ASP A 27 0.11 10.51 1.84
N THR A 28 -0.06 10.51 3.16
CA THR A 28 -0.74 9.41 3.87
C THR A 28 -2.22 9.35 3.49
N LYS A 29 -2.89 10.50 3.28
CA LYS A 29 -4.27 10.55 2.75
C LYS A 29 -4.37 9.95 1.35
N GLN A 30 -3.39 10.24 0.49
CA GLN A 30 -3.36 9.66 -0.87
C GLN A 30 -3.14 8.15 -0.81
N LEU A 31 -2.25 7.67 0.06
CA LEU A 31 -2.01 6.25 0.28
C LEU A 31 -3.24 5.52 0.82
N LEU A 32 -3.96 6.12 1.76
CA LEU A 32 -5.23 5.61 2.26
C LEU A 32 -6.23 5.45 1.09
N ALA A 33 -6.50 6.54 0.36
CA ALA A 33 -7.47 6.52 -0.74
C ALA A 33 -7.09 5.53 -1.85
N ALA A 34 -5.80 5.44 -2.20
CA ALA A 34 -5.31 4.47 -3.18
C ALA A 34 -5.52 3.02 -2.71
N SER A 35 -5.24 2.75 -1.44
CA SER A 35 -5.41 1.41 -0.85
C SER A 35 -6.89 1.00 -0.75
N GLU A 36 -7.78 1.92 -0.38
CA GLU A 36 -9.23 1.69 -0.33
C GLU A 36 -9.82 1.42 -1.72
N SER A 37 -9.40 2.23 -2.69
CA SER A 37 -9.79 2.07 -4.09
C SER A 37 -9.32 0.70 -4.61
N ALA A 38 -8.08 0.32 -4.33
CA ALA A 38 -7.54 -0.96 -4.73
C ALA A 38 -8.30 -2.13 -4.10
N ALA A 39 -8.57 -2.07 -2.80
CA ALA A 39 -9.35 -3.10 -2.10
C ALA A 39 -10.76 -3.24 -2.70
N THR A 40 -11.41 -2.11 -3.02
CA THR A 40 -12.74 -2.11 -3.63
C THR A 40 -12.75 -2.76 -5.01
N ILE A 41 -11.82 -2.36 -5.88
CA ILE A 41 -11.70 -2.88 -7.25
C ILE A 41 -11.35 -4.37 -7.24
N LEU A 42 -10.39 -4.78 -6.41
CA LEU A 42 -10.01 -6.18 -6.27
C LEU A 42 -11.18 -7.02 -5.75
N ASN A 43 -11.92 -6.51 -4.76
CA ASN A 43 -13.07 -7.22 -4.21
C ASN A 43 -14.18 -7.40 -5.25
N ALA A 44 -14.44 -6.36 -6.06
CA ALA A 44 -15.40 -6.46 -7.17
C ALA A 44 -14.95 -7.47 -8.24
N SER A 45 -13.64 -7.57 -8.51
CA SER A 45 -13.10 -8.47 -9.54
C SER A 45 -13.26 -9.95 -9.22
N ILE A 46 -13.32 -10.32 -7.95
CA ILE A 46 -13.49 -11.71 -7.49
C ILE A 46 -14.73 -12.35 -8.13
N SER A 47 -15.81 -11.59 -8.33
CA SER A 47 -17.08 -12.12 -8.85
C SER A 47 -17.32 -11.82 -10.33
N GLN A 48 -16.52 -10.94 -10.95
CA GLN A 48 -16.89 -10.32 -12.24
C GLN A 48 -15.77 -10.30 -13.28
N THR A 49 -14.49 -10.33 -12.89
CA THR A 49 -13.37 -10.14 -13.84
C THR A 49 -12.16 -11.02 -13.50
N PRO A 50 -11.92 -12.13 -14.22
CA PRO A 50 -10.72 -12.96 -14.02
C PRO A 50 -9.41 -12.28 -14.46
N ASN A 51 -9.48 -11.24 -15.29
CA ASN A 51 -8.32 -10.57 -15.92
C ASN A 51 -7.81 -9.32 -15.18
N LEU A 52 -8.25 -9.04 -13.96
CA LEU A 52 -7.68 -7.92 -13.21
C LEU A 52 -6.25 -8.24 -12.76
N ASN A 53 -5.31 -7.33 -13.05
CA ASN A 53 -3.91 -7.45 -12.67
C ASN A 53 -3.70 -6.96 -11.22
N THR A 54 -3.70 -7.89 -10.28
CA THR A 54 -3.48 -7.63 -8.85
C THR A 54 -2.07 -7.08 -8.62
N SER A 55 -1.07 -7.61 -9.31
CA SER A 55 0.33 -7.20 -9.13
C SER A 55 0.57 -5.75 -9.50
N GLU A 56 -0.02 -5.25 -10.58
CA GLU A 56 0.08 -3.83 -10.98
C GLU A 56 -0.54 -2.90 -9.94
N MET A 57 -1.70 -3.26 -9.39
CA MET A 57 -2.38 -2.45 -8.37
C MET A 57 -1.59 -2.37 -7.07
N LEU A 58 -1.02 -3.49 -6.63
CA LEU A 58 -0.17 -3.52 -5.45
C LEU A 58 1.16 -2.78 -5.69
N GLN A 59 1.70 -2.87 -6.91
CA GLN A 59 2.94 -2.19 -7.28
C GLN A 59 2.75 -0.67 -7.31
N ALA A 60 1.62 -0.19 -7.82
CA ALA A 60 1.21 1.21 -7.76
C ALA A 60 1.23 1.76 -6.32
N ILE A 61 0.65 1.03 -5.37
CA ILE A 61 0.69 1.40 -3.94
C ILE A 61 2.14 1.42 -3.44
N GLY A 62 2.92 0.38 -3.75
CA GLY A 62 4.33 0.30 -3.39
C GLY A 62 5.16 1.49 -3.89
N TYR A 63 4.93 1.94 -5.13
CA TYR A 63 5.58 3.12 -5.68
C TYR A 63 5.20 4.42 -4.96
N GLN A 64 3.92 4.59 -4.61
CA GLN A 64 3.49 5.75 -3.83
C GLN A 64 4.11 5.77 -2.43
N ILE A 65 4.24 4.61 -1.77
CA ILE A 65 4.94 4.51 -0.48
C ILE A 65 6.42 4.90 -0.63
N GLY A 66 7.07 4.41 -1.68
CA GLY A 66 8.46 4.76 -1.99
C GLY A 66 8.65 6.26 -2.24
N ALA A 67 7.76 6.88 -3.03
CA ALA A 67 7.76 8.31 -3.29
C ALA A 67 7.55 9.12 -2.00
N SER A 68 6.56 8.76 -1.18
CA SER A 68 6.32 9.43 0.11
C SER A 68 7.52 9.29 1.05
N THR A 69 8.12 8.10 1.12
CA THR A 69 9.33 7.86 1.93
C THR A 69 10.48 8.78 1.48
N ALA A 70 10.68 8.95 0.17
CA ALA A 70 11.69 9.85 -0.37
C ALA A 70 11.40 11.32 -0.01
N ASN A 71 10.14 11.76 -0.12
CA ASN A 71 9.71 13.11 0.27
C ASN A 71 9.93 13.38 1.76
N LEU A 72 9.64 12.40 2.63
CA LEU A 72 9.92 12.47 4.06
C LEU A 72 11.43 12.65 4.33
N ASN A 73 12.27 11.90 3.64
CA ASN A 73 13.71 11.97 3.81
C ASN A 73 14.27 13.32 3.39
N ALA A 74 13.81 13.84 2.25
CA ALA A 74 14.19 15.17 1.78
C ALA A 74 13.72 16.27 2.74
N SER A 75 12.53 16.17 3.32
CA SER A 75 11.97 17.22 4.18
C SER A 75 12.68 17.32 5.54
N ASN A 76 13.11 16.20 6.12
CA ASN A 76 13.86 16.21 7.39
C ASN A 76 15.32 16.67 7.26
N ALA A 77 15.93 16.52 6.08
CA ALA A 77 17.28 17.02 5.85
C ALA A 77 17.35 18.56 5.92
N GLU A 78 16.21 19.24 5.78
CA GLU A 78 16.13 20.71 5.72
C GLU A 78 15.54 21.37 6.98
N GLN A 79 14.96 20.61 7.91
CA GLN A 79 14.29 21.16 9.10
C GLN A 79 14.96 20.64 10.38
N GLY A 80 15.74 21.49 11.03
CA GLY A 80 16.25 21.23 12.38
C GLY A 80 15.15 21.38 13.43
N ARG A 81 14.69 20.24 13.99
CA ARG A 81 13.70 20.07 15.08
C ARG A 81 12.25 20.48 14.75
N GLU A 82 11.19 19.82 15.20
CA GLU A 82 10.94 18.57 15.94
C GLU A 82 9.43 18.30 15.72
N PRO A 83 8.95 17.15 15.21
CA PRO A 83 7.52 16.89 15.21
C PRO A 83 7.17 16.24 16.55
N ALA A 84 6.45 16.94 17.42
CA ALA A 84 5.61 16.22 18.38
C ALA A 84 4.50 15.54 17.58
N SER A 85 4.16 14.29 17.92
CA SER A 85 3.08 13.54 17.25
C SER A 85 1.88 14.43 16.92
N ASP A 86 1.62 14.65 15.64
CA ASP A 86 0.43 15.35 15.17
C ASP A 86 -0.73 14.35 15.24
N PRO A 87 -1.74 14.55 16.11
CA PRO A 87 -2.85 13.61 16.24
C PRO A 87 -3.58 13.36 14.92
N ALA A 88 -3.65 14.36 14.03
CA ALA A 88 -4.29 14.19 12.73
C ALA A 88 -3.46 13.28 11.80
N MET A 89 -2.13 13.41 11.85
CA MET A 89 -1.21 12.51 11.14
C MET A 89 -1.27 11.09 11.68
N ASP A 90 -1.33 10.93 13.01
CA ASP A 90 -1.42 9.62 13.63
C ASP A 90 -2.72 8.89 13.23
N ASP A 91 -3.86 9.58 13.30
CA ASP A 91 -5.15 9.00 12.97
C ASP A 91 -5.22 8.59 11.48
N VAL A 92 -4.80 9.45 10.55
CA VAL A 92 -4.85 9.11 9.12
C VAL A 92 -3.88 7.97 8.77
N TYR A 93 -2.72 7.91 9.42
CA TYR A 93 -1.80 6.80 9.22
C TYR A 93 -2.35 5.49 9.81
N PHE A 94 -3.00 5.55 10.97
CA PHE A 94 -3.67 4.39 11.56
C PHE A 94 -4.74 3.83 10.63
N ASP A 95 -5.53 4.70 10.00
CA ASP A 95 -6.54 4.32 9.02
C ASP A 95 -5.91 3.72 7.76
N TYR A 96 -4.84 4.33 7.23
CA TYR A 96 -4.07 3.76 6.13
C TYR A 96 -3.55 2.35 6.44
N ALA A 97 -2.89 2.17 7.58
CA ALA A 97 -2.38 0.87 8.01
C ALA A 97 -3.52 -0.15 8.23
N SER A 98 -4.69 0.32 8.66
CA SER A 98 -5.89 -0.51 8.78
C SER A 98 -6.42 -0.97 7.43
N THR A 99 -6.47 -0.08 6.45
CA THR A 99 -6.89 -0.40 5.09
C THR A 99 -5.96 -1.42 4.43
N LEU A 100 -4.66 -1.42 4.74
CA LEU A 100 -3.74 -2.45 4.25
C LEU A 100 -4.10 -3.86 4.78
N VAL A 101 -4.64 -3.97 5.98
CA VAL A 101 -5.16 -5.26 6.51
C VAL A 101 -6.36 -5.72 5.67
N THR A 102 -7.31 -4.82 5.41
CA THR A 102 -8.48 -5.10 4.57
C THR A 102 -8.08 -5.46 3.13
N LEU A 103 -7.16 -4.71 2.54
CA LEU A 103 -6.59 -4.99 1.22
C LEU A 103 -5.96 -6.39 1.19
N SER A 104 -5.19 -6.75 2.21
CA SER A 104 -4.57 -8.07 2.31
C SER A 104 -5.62 -9.19 2.34
N GLU A 105 -6.71 -9.02 3.08
CA GLU A 105 -7.81 -10.00 3.11
C GLU A 105 -8.49 -10.16 1.75
N VAL A 106 -8.66 -9.06 1.01
CA VAL A 106 -9.20 -9.10 -0.36
C VAL A 106 -8.23 -9.83 -1.29
N VAL A 107 -6.92 -9.54 -1.20
CA VAL A 107 -5.89 -10.19 -2.02
C VAL A 107 -5.81 -11.69 -1.72
N ILE A 108 -5.98 -12.12 -0.47
CA ILE A 108 -6.09 -13.54 -0.11
C ILE A 108 -7.27 -14.18 -0.86
N ARG A 109 -8.48 -13.61 -0.73
CA ARG A 109 -9.67 -14.14 -1.41
C ARG A 109 -9.49 -14.19 -2.92
N ARG A 110 -8.83 -13.19 -3.50
CA ARG A 110 -8.49 -13.18 -4.93
C ARG A 110 -7.51 -14.32 -5.30
N GLY A 111 -6.52 -14.57 -4.45
CA GLY A 111 -5.56 -15.67 -4.57
C GLY A 111 -6.17 -17.07 -4.40
N ASP A 112 -7.33 -17.16 -3.77
CA ASP A 112 -8.09 -18.41 -3.64
C ASP A 112 -9.16 -18.59 -4.73
N SER A 113 -9.39 -17.56 -5.55
CA SER A 113 -10.41 -17.57 -6.61
C SER A 113 -9.83 -17.94 -7.98
N PRO A 114 -10.65 -18.50 -8.91
CA PRO A 114 -10.25 -18.71 -10.29
C PRO A 114 -9.78 -17.39 -10.94
N ARG A 115 -8.60 -17.43 -11.56
CA ARG A 115 -7.93 -16.27 -12.16
C ARG A 115 -6.96 -16.71 -13.25
N ASP A 116 -6.68 -15.80 -14.17
CA ASP A 116 -5.71 -15.99 -15.24
C ASP A 116 -4.34 -15.35 -14.91
N GLU A 117 -4.27 -14.58 -13.82
CA GLU A 117 -3.05 -13.90 -13.39
C GLU A 117 -2.02 -14.89 -12.81
N PRO A 118 -0.77 -14.89 -13.30
CA PRO A 118 0.29 -15.73 -12.75
C PRO A 118 0.62 -15.34 -11.30
N ASN A 119 0.95 -16.35 -10.49
CA ASN A 119 1.19 -16.15 -9.06
C ASN A 119 2.47 -15.38 -8.73
N TRP A 120 3.52 -15.57 -9.54
CA TRP A 120 4.85 -15.03 -9.30
C TRP A 120 4.86 -13.49 -9.18
N PRO A 121 4.32 -12.71 -10.12
CA PRO A 121 4.29 -11.25 -9.98
C PRO A 121 3.60 -10.76 -8.70
N VAL A 122 2.47 -11.36 -8.33
CA VAL A 122 1.72 -10.94 -7.12
C VAL A 122 2.51 -11.27 -5.85
N TYR A 123 3.12 -12.46 -5.79
CA TYR A 123 3.97 -12.86 -4.66
C TYR A 123 5.14 -11.90 -4.44
N PHE A 124 5.86 -11.53 -5.52
CA PHE A 124 6.99 -10.61 -5.42
C PHE A 124 6.54 -9.20 -5.01
N THR A 125 5.45 -8.72 -5.60
CA THR A 125 4.93 -7.40 -5.25
C THR A 125 4.47 -7.32 -3.80
N LEU A 126 3.85 -8.37 -3.26
CA LEU A 126 3.47 -8.43 -1.83
C LEU A 126 4.69 -8.39 -0.92
N ASN A 127 5.79 -9.08 -1.27
CA ASN A 127 7.04 -8.99 -0.53
C ASN A 127 7.62 -7.56 -0.50
N SER A 128 7.66 -6.93 -1.68
CA SER A 128 8.14 -5.55 -1.81
C SER A 128 7.23 -4.57 -1.06
N LEU A 129 5.91 -4.78 -1.11
CA LEU A 129 4.93 -3.96 -0.41
C LEU A 129 5.10 -4.05 1.12
N ALA A 130 5.24 -5.27 1.67
CA ALA A 130 5.48 -5.46 3.10
C ALA A 130 6.74 -4.70 3.56
N THR A 131 7.81 -4.78 2.77
CA THR A 131 9.06 -4.06 3.04
C THR A 131 8.85 -2.55 3.00
N ALA A 132 8.18 -2.03 1.97
CA ALA A 132 7.91 -0.60 1.83
C ALA A 132 7.07 -0.05 2.98
N VAL A 133 5.99 -0.75 3.37
CA VAL A 133 5.12 -0.39 4.50
C VAL A 133 5.91 -0.34 5.81
N HIS A 134 6.77 -1.33 6.04
CA HIS A 134 7.61 -1.39 7.23
C HIS A 134 8.59 -0.22 7.30
N ILE A 135 9.32 0.05 6.21
CA ILE A 135 10.28 1.17 6.13
C ILE A 135 9.56 2.50 6.34
N TYR A 136 8.41 2.70 5.72
CA TYR A 136 7.64 3.93 5.84
C TYR A 136 7.15 4.17 7.27
N GLY A 137 6.59 3.15 7.92
CA GLY A 137 6.17 3.23 9.32
C GLY A 137 7.34 3.49 10.27
N LEU A 138 8.46 2.78 10.11
CA LEU A 138 9.67 3.05 10.88
C LEU A 138 10.16 4.48 10.70
N ARG A 139 10.10 5.02 9.48
CA ARG A 139 10.52 6.38 9.21
C ARG A 139 9.62 7.39 9.91
N LEU A 140 8.30 7.26 9.78
CA LEU A 140 7.34 8.13 10.48
C LEU A 140 7.50 8.04 12.00
N GLY A 141 7.68 6.84 12.55
CA GLY A 141 7.92 6.64 13.98
C GLY A 141 9.24 7.25 14.46
N SER A 142 10.30 7.17 13.65
CA SER A 142 11.60 7.80 13.98
C SER A 142 11.54 9.33 14.04
N LEU A 143 10.51 9.92 13.41
CA LEU A 143 10.24 11.34 13.38
C LEU A 143 9.17 11.74 14.39
N ASP A 144 8.72 10.80 15.23
CA ASP A 144 7.62 10.96 16.18
C ASP A 144 6.32 11.47 15.53
N LEU A 145 6.12 11.22 14.23
CA LEU A 145 4.91 11.62 13.49
C LEU A 145 3.73 10.69 13.72
N ILE A 146 3.99 9.48 14.22
CA ILE A 146 2.98 8.47 14.51
C ILE A 146 3.25 7.86 15.88
N SER A 147 2.16 7.49 16.55
CA SER A 147 2.18 6.91 17.88
C SER A 147 2.56 5.43 17.85
N ARG A 148 2.81 4.88 19.05
CA ARG A 148 2.99 3.43 19.24
C ARG A 148 1.78 2.62 18.77
N ARG A 149 0.56 3.15 18.86
CA ARG A 149 -0.68 2.51 18.38
C ARG A 149 -0.59 2.28 16.87
N SER A 150 -0.22 3.31 16.14
CA SER A 150 0.00 3.26 14.69
C SER A 150 1.12 2.30 14.30
N MET A 151 2.24 2.30 15.04
CA MET A 151 3.32 1.34 14.82
C MET A 151 2.88 -0.13 14.99
N ILE A 152 2.08 -0.44 16.02
CA ILE A 152 1.51 -1.78 16.20
C ILE A 152 0.60 -2.15 15.02
N ARG A 153 -0.17 -1.17 14.51
CA ARG A 153 -1.01 -1.38 13.34
C ARG A 153 -0.20 -1.62 12.08
N THR A 154 0.94 -0.95 11.88
CA THR A 154 1.89 -1.23 10.79
C THR A 154 2.40 -2.68 10.84
N ILE A 155 2.76 -3.18 12.03
CA ILE A 155 3.22 -4.57 12.20
C ILE A 155 2.09 -5.55 11.84
N THR A 156 0.87 -5.23 12.24
CA THR A 156 -0.33 -6.02 11.91
C THR A 156 -0.58 -6.04 10.40
N ALA A 157 -0.46 -4.89 9.74
CA ALA A 157 -0.57 -4.76 8.29
C ALA A 157 0.52 -5.57 7.57
N GLY A 158 1.78 -5.46 7.99
CA GLY A 158 2.88 -6.26 7.44
C GLY A 158 2.63 -7.76 7.54
N SER A 159 2.16 -8.23 8.70
CA SER A 159 1.78 -9.63 8.90
C SER A 159 0.60 -10.06 8.01
N ALA A 160 -0.37 -9.19 7.80
CA ALA A 160 -1.48 -9.44 6.88
C ALA A 160 -0.99 -9.56 5.42
N ILE A 161 -0.07 -8.68 4.99
CA ILE A 161 0.52 -8.72 3.65
C ILE A 161 1.32 -10.01 3.45
N THR A 162 2.10 -10.46 4.44
CA THR A 162 2.83 -11.75 4.36
C THR A 162 1.88 -12.96 4.30
N ARG A 163 0.74 -12.91 4.99
CA ARG A 163 -0.30 -13.94 4.82
C ARG A 163 -0.89 -13.91 3.41
N ALA A 164 -1.15 -12.72 2.86
CA ALA A 164 -1.57 -12.58 1.47
C ALA A 164 -0.53 -13.17 0.51
N GLN A 165 0.76 -12.89 0.72
CA GLN A 165 1.84 -13.45 -0.08
C GLN A 165 1.80 -14.98 -0.10
N SER A 166 1.49 -15.61 1.05
CA SER A 166 1.41 -17.06 1.17
C SER A 166 0.28 -17.66 0.32
N ALA A 167 -0.86 -17.00 0.18
CA ALA A 167 -1.97 -17.43 -0.70
C ALA A 167 -1.57 -17.43 -2.19
N TRP A 168 -0.57 -16.63 -2.55
CA TRP A 168 -0.02 -16.54 -3.91
C TRP A 168 1.27 -17.32 -4.08
N SER A 169 1.65 -18.17 -3.13
CA SER A 169 2.89 -18.96 -3.21
C SER A 169 2.77 -20.26 -4.01
N ALA A 170 1.55 -20.72 -4.31
CA ALA A 170 1.32 -21.98 -5.00
C ALA A 170 1.88 -21.97 -6.43
N ASN A 171 2.46 -23.09 -6.87
CA ASN A 171 2.99 -23.28 -8.23
C ASN A 171 4.02 -22.23 -8.67
N ILE A 172 4.68 -21.59 -7.70
CA ILE A 172 5.84 -20.76 -7.95
C ILE A 172 7.06 -21.67 -8.12
N THR A 173 7.58 -21.74 -9.34
CA THR A 173 8.88 -22.36 -9.61
C THR A 173 9.97 -21.32 -9.38
N PHE A 174 10.75 -21.48 -8.32
CA PHE A 174 11.94 -20.65 -8.10
C PHE A 174 13.03 -21.06 -9.11
N PRO A 175 13.58 -20.14 -9.91
CA PRO A 175 14.69 -20.48 -10.80
C PRO A 175 15.89 -20.98 -9.95
N GLY A 176 16.33 -22.22 -10.18
CA GLY A 176 17.50 -22.81 -9.53
C GLY A 176 17.24 -23.97 -8.57
N TRP A 177 16.03 -24.53 -8.52
CA TRP A 177 15.71 -25.79 -7.83
C TRP A 177 15.32 -26.88 -8.83
#